data_AF-A0A6C0L517-F1
#
_entry.id   AF-A0A6C0L517-F1
#
_cell.length_a   1.000
_cell.length_b   1.000
_cell.length_c   1.000
_cell.angle_alpha   90.00
_cell.angle_beta   90.00
_cell.angle_gamma   90.00
#
_symmetry.space_group_name_H-M   'P 1'
#
loop_
_entity.id
_entity.type
_entity.pdbx_description
1 polymer ?
#
loop_
_entity_poly.entity_id
_entity_poly.type
_entity_poly.pdbx_seq_one_letter_code
_entity_poly.pdbx_strand_id
1 'polypeptide(L)'
;MVRELRRSGCILEGVVDAKIRHFATQAAASDVAELKDCSQPKRYTLMLALIYRMRVRTRDHLAEMFIRRISTIHKRAKEELEQIQARQRQKLEQLAATLDGVVQILVQEPDDQEAGSLIREFLSPDGNLDRLRETCAEVQATGGNNYLPLIWKHFKSHRSLLFRLSHLLQLEPTTQDRSLIQALQLIQDSENLHREWIDEHVDLSFASERWVKVVRRPASEGPPTNRRYLEVCVFSYLASELRSGDMCVLGSESFADYRKQLLPWKNVSIVYRPTAKRWGCLARRRSLSPPSRFSWRKPRSIWMKNSLLAEVTYRSMKPANRCYAE
;
A
#
# COMPACT_ATOMS: atom_id res chain seq x y z
N MET A 1 13.29 28.07 -15.61
CA MET A 1 12.62 27.02 -16.40
C MET A 1 11.94 25.90 -15.60
N VAL A 2 12.62 24.95 -14.93
CA VAL A 2 11.93 23.83 -14.23
C VAL A 2 11.07 24.30 -13.03
N ARG A 3 11.49 25.38 -12.36
CA ARG A 3 10.71 26.01 -11.27
C ARG A 3 9.46 26.79 -11.76
N GLU A 4 9.50 27.41 -12.95
CA GLU A 4 8.32 28.08 -13.54
C GLU A 4 7.29 27.08 -14.04
N LEU A 5 7.72 25.93 -14.54
CA LEU A 5 6.81 24.86 -14.91
C LEU A 5 6.08 24.28 -13.69
N ARG A 6 6.63 24.34 -12.47
CA ARG A 6 5.91 23.90 -11.25
C ARG A 6 4.58 24.66 -11.05
N ARG A 7 4.45 25.88 -11.60
CA ARG A 7 3.27 26.76 -11.50
C ARG A 7 2.23 26.60 -12.63
N SER A 8 2.47 25.84 -13.69
CA SER A 8 1.55 25.80 -14.86
C SER A 8 0.11 25.30 -14.56
N GLY A 9 -0.14 24.74 -13.37
CA GLY A 9 -1.51 24.44 -12.92
C GLY A 9 -2.39 25.68 -12.80
N CYS A 10 -1.83 26.84 -12.46
CA CYS A 10 -2.60 28.07 -12.24
C CYS A 10 -3.11 28.72 -13.53
N ILE A 11 -2.52 28.42 -14.69
CA ILE A 11 -2.86 29.07 -15.97
C ILE A 11 -4.21 28.57 -16.51
N LEU A 12 -4.59 27.33 -16.17
CA LEU A 12 -5.87 26.73 -16.58
C LEU A 12 -6.87 26.64 -15.42
N GLU A 13 -6.60 27.33 -14.29
CA GLU A 13 -7.55 27.41 -13.19
C GLU A 13 -8.87 28.08 -13.65
N GLY A 14 -9.99 27.47 -13.29
CA GLY A 14 -11.33 27.91 -13.71
C GLY A 14 -11.80 27.37 -15.06
N VAL A 15 -10.94 26.75 -15.87
CA VAL A 15 -11.36 26.06 -17.09
C VAL A 15 -11.87 24.67 -16.73
N VAL A 16 -13.06 24.31 -17.25
CA VAL A 16 -13.64 22.99 -17.05
C VAL A 16 -12.72 21.91 -17.65
N ASP A 17 -12.39 20.88 -16.86
CA ASP A 17 -11.44 19.83 -17.25
C ASP A 17 -11.82 19.12 -18.57
N ALA A 18 -13.12 18.98 -18.86
CA ALA A 18 -13.59 18.44 -20.13
C ALA A 18 -13.11 19.25 -21.35
N LYS A 19 -13.06 20.59 -21.26
CA LYS A 19 -12.52 21.45 -22.32
C LYS A 19 -11.01 21.29 -22.46
N ILE A 20 -10.31 21.20 -21.33
CA ILE A 20 -8.86 20.97 -21.32
C ILE A 20 -8.53 19.64 -22.01
N ARG A 21 -9.28 18.57 -21.71
CA ARG A 21 -9.14 17.27 -22.38
C ARG A 21 -9.42 17.38 -23.88
N HIS A 22 -10.51 18.04 -24.26
CA HIS A 22 -10.85 18.24 -25.66
C HIS A 22 -9.73 18.94 -26.45
N PHE A 23 -9.22 20.07 -25.93
CA PHE A 23 -8.12 20.80 -26.55
C PHE A 23 -6.82 20.01 -26.59
N ALA A 24 -6.50 19.25 -25.55
CA ALA A 24 -5.33 18.39 -25.56
C ALA A 24 -5.44 17.26 -26.58
N THR A 25 -6.62 16.64 -26.73
CA THR A 25 -6.85 15.62 -27.74
C THR A 25 -6.74 16.20 -29.14
N GLN A 26 -7.30 17.39 -29.38
CA GLN A 26 -7.13 18.11 -30.64
C GLN A 26 -5.64 18.39 -30.92
N ALA A 27 -4.92 18.94 -29.95
CA ALA A 27 -3.50 19.25 -30.08
C ALA A 27 -2.62 18.01 -30.32
N ALA A 28 -2.99 16.86 -29.73
CA ALA A 28 -2.27 15.60 -29.91
C ALA A 28 -2.50 14.97 -31.29
N ALA A 29 -3.64 15.27 -31.93
CA ALA A 29 -3.98 14.79 -33.27
C ALA A 29 -3.46 15.68 -34.39
N SER A 30 -3.16 16.95 -34.10
CA SER A 30 -2.64 17.90 -35.09
C SER A 30 -1.14 17.79 -35.30
N ASP A 31 -0.71 18.03 -36.54
CA ASP A 31 0.70 18.17 -36.88
C ASP A 31 1.22 19.60 -36.65
N VAL A 32 2.52 19.80 -36.89
CA VAL A 32 3.17 21.10 -36.68
C VAL A 32 2.67 22.17 -37.67
N ALA A 33 2.26 21.78 -38.88
CA ALA A 33 1.78 22.72 -39.91
C ALA A 33 0.37 23.22 -39.53
N GLU A 34 -0.54 22.31 -39.20
CA GLU A 34 -1.89 22.63 -38.73
C GLU A 34 -1.89 23.52 -37.48
N LEU A 35 -0.95 23.27 -36.56
CA LEU A 35 -0.79 24.12 -35.38
C LEU A 35 -0.24 25.50 -35.75
N LYS A 36 0.62 25.62 -36.76
CA LYS A 36 1.15 26.91 -37.23
C LYS A 36 0.09 27.76 -37.94
N ASP A 37 -0.84 27.12 -38.63
CA ASP A 37 -1.95 27.78 -39.33
C ASP A 37 -3.03 28.30 -38.36
N CYS A 38 -3.04 27.81 -37.12
CA CYS A 38 -3.90 28.35 -36.07
C CYS A 38 -3.47 29.76 -35.64
N SER A 39 -4.45 30.59 -35.25
CA SER A 39 -4.16 31.87 -34.60
C SER A 39 -3.28 31.66 -33.36
N GLN A 40 -2.40 32.63 -33.08
CA GLN A 40 -1.47 32.53 -31.95
C GLN A 40 -2.14 32.19 -30.61
N PRO A 41 -3.29 32.79 -30.23
CA PRO A 41 -4.00 32.41 -29.00
C PRO A 41 -4.52 30.96 -29.00
N LYS A 42 -5.06 30.49 -30.13
CA LYS A 42 -5.56 29.11 -30.28
C LYS A 42 -4.40 28.11 -30.18
N ARG A 43 -3.32 28.35 -30.91
CA ARG A 43 -2.10 27.53 -30.88
C ARG A 43 -1.55 27.40 -29.45
N TYR A 44 -1.45 28.51 -28.72
CA TYR A 44 -0.99 28.47 -27.32
C TYR A 44 -1.94 27.70 -26.41
N THR A 45 -3.25 27.86 -26.58
CA THR A 45 -4.26 27.12 -25.79
C THR A 45 -4.12 25.61 -26.00
N LEU A 46 -4.02 25.18 -27.26
CA LEU A 46 -3.84 23.77 -27.64
C LEU A 46 -2.55 23.18 -27.04
N MET A 47 -1.41 23.86 -27.21
CA MET A 47 -0.13 23.39 -26.66
C MET A 47 -0.13 23.36 -25.13
N LEU A 48 -0.68 24.38 -24.47
CA LEU A 48 -0.77 24.41 -23.01
C LEU A 48 -1.66 23.29 -22.47
N ALA A 49 -2.80 23.04 -23.11
CA ALA A 49 -3.69 21.93 -22.75
C ALA A 49 -3.00 20.57 -22.91
N LEU A 50 -2.25 20.38 -24.01
CA LEU A 50 -1.48 19.15 -24.23
C LEU A 50 -0.40 18.95 -23.17
N ILE A 51 0.44 19.96 -22.92
CA ILE A 51 1.51 19.91 -21.90
C ILE A 51 0.91 19.62 -20.52
N TYR A 52 -0.19 20.28 -20.18
CA TYR A 52 -0.90 20.05 -18.92
C TYR A 52 -1.34 18.58 -18.80
N ARG A 53 -2.05 18.04 -19.81
CA ARG A 53 -2.53 16.65 -19.79
C ARG A 53 -1.40 15.63 -19.75
N MET A 54 -0.30 15.88 -20.47
CA MET A 54 0.88 15.02 -20.41
C MET A 54 1.48 14.99 -19.00
N ARG A 55 1.55 16.12 -18.31
CA ARG A 55 2.06 16.19 -16.93
C ARG A 55 1.17 15.48 -15.92
N VAL A 56 -0.15 15.63 -16.05
CA VAL A 56 -1.13 14.91 -15.22
C VAL A 56 -0.91 13.40 -15.38
N ARG A 57 -0.84 12.92 -16.63
CA ARG A 57 -0.59 11.51 -16.93
C ARG A 57 0.77 11.02 -16.43
N THR A 58 1.83 11.82 -16.58
CA THR A 58 3.16 11.47 -16.06
C THR A 58 3.13 11.32 -14.54
N ARG A 59 2.44 12.19 -13.81
CA ARG A 59 2.29 12.05 -12.34
C ARG A 59 1.58 10.77 -11.96
N ASP A 60 0.50 10.42 -12.65
CA ASP A 60 -0.20 9.15 -12.41
C ASP A 60 0.72 7.95 -12.67
N HIS A 61 1.46 7.95 -13.79
CA HIS A 61 2.42 6.89 -14.08
C HIS A 61 3.52 6.79 -13.01
N LEU A 62 4.04 7.92 -12.50
CA LEU A 62 5.06 7.92 -11.44
C LEU A 62 4.53 7.37 -10.12
N ALA A 63 3.30 7.74 -9.73
CA ALA A 63 2.64 7.20 -8.55
C ALA A 63 2.39 5.69 -8.71
N GLU A 64 1.93 5.25 -9.87
CA GLU A 64 1.76 3.82 -10.16
C GLU A 64 3.10 3.06 -10.13
N MET A 65 4.16 3.60 -10.73
CA MET A 65 5.50 3.04 -10.68
C MET A 65 6.02 2.92 -9.24
N PHE A 66 5.78 3.92 -8.40
CA PHE A 66 6.11 3.89 -6.98
C PHE A 66 5.41 2.70 -6.29
N ILE A 67 4.10 2.59 -6.43
CA ILE A 67 3.29 1.51 -5.82
C ILE A 67 3.74 0.13 -6.31
N ARG A 68 3.95 -0.02 -7.63
CA ARG A 68 4.42 -1.29 -8.22
C ARG A 68 5.80 -1.66 -7.69
N ARG A 69 6.73 -0.69 -7.60
CA ARG A 69 8.10 -0.93 -7.10
C ARG A 69 8.09 -1.43 -5.65
N ILE A 70 7.35 -0.76 -4.76
CA ILE A 70 7.20 -1.19 -3.36
C ILE A 70 6.60 -2.59 -3.29
N SER A 71 5.58 -2.87 -4.11
CA SER A 71 4.95 -4.19 -4.15
C SER A 71 5.92 -5.30 -4.57
N THR A 72 6.80 -5.04 -5.54
CA THR A 72 7.87 -5.97 -5.95
C THR A 72 8.89 -6.20 -4.83
N ILE A 73 9.26 -5.17 -4.08
CA ILE A 73 10.19 -5.28 -2.93
C ILE A 73 9.61 -6.23 -1.87
N HIS A 74 8.35 -6.04 -1.50
CA HIS A 74 7.65 -6.95 -0.57
C HIS A 74 7.55 -8.37 -1.12
N LYS A 75 7.25 -8.52 -2.42
CA LYS A 75 7.16 -9.84 -3.06
C LYS A 75 8.49 -10.60 -2.94
N ARG A 76 9.62 -9.96 -3.28
CA ARG A 76 10.95 -10.58 -3.18
C ARG A 76 11.35 -10.98 -1.76
N ALA A 77 11.01 -10.15 -0.77
CA ALA A 77 11.29 -10.47 0.63
C ALA A 77 10.46 -11.69 1.11
N LYS A 78 9.23 -11.83 0.64
CA LYS A 78 8.39 -13.01 0.90
C LYS A 78 8.92 -14.28 0.21
N GLU A 79 9.26 -14.17 -1.07
CA GLU A 79 9.85 -15.29 -1.83
C GLU A 79 11.13 -15.80 -1.18
N GLU A 80 11.95 -14.91 -0.63
CA GLU A 80 13.12 -15.31 0.13
C GLU A 80 12.78 -16.00 1.45
N LEU A 81 11.81 -15.49 2.20
CA LEU A 81 11.35 -16.16 3.42
C LEU A 81 10.87 -17.58 3.09
N GLU A 82 10.12 -17.75 2.01
CA GLU A 82 9.68 -19.05 1.52
C GLU A 82 10.88 -19.95 1.15
N GLN A 83 11.94 -19.42 0.53
CA GLN A 83 13.17 -20.18 0.26
C GLN A 83 13.91 -20.59 1.53
N ILE A 84 13.98 -19.70 2.53
CA ILE A 84 14.59 -20.01 3.83
C ILE A 84 13.80 -21.13 4.52
N GLN A 85 12.48 -21.02 4.56
CA GLN A 85 11.59 -22.02 5.13
C GLN A 85 11.68 -23.37 4.39
N ALA A 86 11.77 -23.35 3.06
CA ALA A 86 11.94 -24.57 2.26
C ALA A 86 13.27 -25.29 2.59
N ARG A 87 14.37 -24.56 2.78
CA ARG A 87 15.65 -25.15 3.22
C ARG A 87 15.57 -25.70 4.64
N GLN A 88 14.83 -25.03 5.52
CA GLN A 88 14.63 -25.48 6.91
C GLN A 88 13.70 -26.68 7.03
N ARG A 89 12.81 -26.87 6.07
CA ARG A 89 11.95 -28.05 6.00
C ARG A 89 12.76 -29.35 6.03
N GLN A 90 13.93 -29.38 5.38
CA GLN A 90 14.83 -30.53 5.44
C GLN A 90 15.31 -30.83 6.87
N LYS A 91 15.65 -29.80 7.66
CA LYS A 91 16.06 -29.98 9.07
C LYS A 91 14.88 -30.46 9.93
N LEU A 92 13.68 -29.95 9.66
CA LEU A 92 12.45 -30.41 10.34
C LEU A 92 12.12 -31.86 10.00
N GLU A 93 12.24 -32.27 8.74
CA GLU A 93 12.03 -33.64 8.30
C GLU A 93 13.06 -34.59 8.91
N GLN A 94 14.33 -34.17 9.03
CA GLN A 94 15.37 -34.91 9.75
C GLN A 94 15.01 -35.11 11.22
N LEU A 95 14.62 -34.04 11.93
CA LEU A 95 14.20 -34.13 13.34
C LEU A 95 12.96 -35.02 13.51
N ALA A 96 12.00 -34.96 12.58
CA ALA A 96 10.82 -35.81 12.61
C ALA A 96 11.17 -37.29 12.40
N ALA A 97 12.09 -37.60 11.47
CA ALA A 97 12.58 -38.97 11.26
C ALA A 97 13.37 -39.49 12.48
N THR A 98 14.18 -38.63 13.13
CA THR A 98 14.86 -38.98 14.38
C THR A 98 13.86 -39.30 15.48
N LEU A 99 12.80 -38.51 15.63
CA LEU A 99 11.75 -38.77 16.61
C LEU A 99 10.99 -40.08 16.29
N ASP A 100 10.68 -40.33 15.02
CA ASP A 100 10.04 -41.58 14.60
C ASP A 100 10.89 -42.81 14.94
N GLY A 101 12.21 -42.74 14.70
CA GLY A 101 13.14 -43.80 15.10
C GLY A 101 13.14 -44.06 16.62
N VAL A 102 13.09 -43.01 17.44
CA VAL A 102 12.97 -43.15 18.91
C VAL A 102 11.64 -43.80 19.29
N VAL A 103 10.54 -43.41 18.66
CA VAL A 103 9.22 -44.02 18.89
C VAL A 103 9.23 -45.49 18.47
N GLN A 104 9.86 -45.85 17.35
CA GLN A 104 9.99 -47.24 16.91
C GLN A 104 10.75 -48.09 17.93
N ILE A 105 11.84 -47.59 18.51
CA ILE A 105 12.59 -48.29 19.56
C ILE A 105 11.69 -48.56 20.78
N LEU A 106 10.95 -47.55 21.24
CA LEU A 106 10.02 -47.68 22.37
C LEU A 106 8.85 -48.64 22.09
N VAL A 107 8.45 -48.80 20.83
CA VAL A 107 7.41 -49.76 20.43
C VAL A 107 7.95 -51.19 20.39
N GLN A 108 9.20 -51.37 19.97
CA GLN A 108 9.83 -52.68 19.80
C GLN A 108 10.34 -53.24 21.13
N GLU A 109 10.86 -52.38 22.00
CA GLU A 109 11.46 -52.79 23.27
C GLU A 109 10.64 -52.25 24.45
N PRO A 110 9.84 -53.09 25.13
CA PRO A 110 8.99 -52.66 26.24
C PRO A 110 9.75 -52.47 27.56
N ASP A 111 11.00 -52.97 27.68
CA ASP A 111 11.83 -52.70 28.84
C ASP A 111 12.48 -51.30 28.74
N ASP A 112 12.17 -50.43 29.70
CA ASP A 112 12.61 -49.03 29.71
C ASP A 112 14.14 -48.90 29.75
N GLN A 113 14.84 -49.84 30.39
CA GLN A 113 16.28 -49.77 30.56
C GLN A 113 17.02 -50.19 29.28
N GLU A 114 16.60 -51.26 28.64
CA GLU A 114 17.10 -51.69 27.33
C GLU A 114 16.72 -50.68 26.24
N ALA A 115 15.47 -50.21 26.18
CA ALA A 115 15.04 -49.17 25.24
C ALA A 115 15.83 -47.87 25.42
N GLY A 116 16.07 -47.43 26.66
CA GLY A 116 16.88 -46.25 26.96
C GLY A 116 18.33 -46.37 26.48
N SER A 117 18.91 -47.59 26.52
CA SER A 117 20.25 -47.85 25.99
C SER A 117 20.29 -47.78 24.45
N LEU A 118 19.30 -48.38 23.78
CA LEU A 118 19.15 -48.35 22.33
C LEU A 118 18.89 -46.94 21.80
N ILE A 119 18.07 -46.14 22.50
CA ILE A 119 17.85 -44.73 22.14
C ILE A 119 19.14 -43.93 22.23
N ARG A 120 19.98 -44.18 23.25
CA ARG A 120 21.25 -43.48 23.40
C ARG A 120 22.23 -43.84 22.27
N GLU A 121 22.29 -45.11 21.89
CA GLU A 121 23.09 -45.56 20.74
C GLU A 121 22.57 -44.96 19.42
N PHE A 122 21.25 -44.96 19.21
CA PHE A 122 20.61 -44.42 18.00
C PHE A 122 20.80 -42.91 17.84
N LEU A 123 20.59 -42.14 18.91
CA LEU A 123 20.71 -40.67 18.86
C LEU A 123 22.17 -40.18 18.89
N SER A 124 23.08 -41.01 19.40
CA SER A 124 24.45 -40.61 19.70
C SER A 124 25.44 -41.77 19.52
N PRO A 125 25.61 -42.29 18.29
CA PRO A 125 26.55 -43.39 18.02
C PRO A 125 28.01 -43.01 18.33
N ASP A 126 28.37 -41.73 18.17
CA ASP A 126 29.70 -41.19 18.51
C ASP A 126 29.79 -40.64 19.94
N GLY A 127 28.74 -40.79 20.77
CA GLY A 127 28.67 -40.21 22.11
C GLY A 127 28.42 -38.69 22.18
N ASN A 128 28.19 -38.02 21.04
CA ASN A 128 27.97 -36.57 20.99
C ASN A 128 26.55 -36.20 20.48
N LEU A 129 25.79 -35.51 21.34
CA LEU A 129 24.44 -34.98 21.06
C LEU A 129 24.41 -33.49 20.63
N ASP A 130 25.55 -32.81 20.60
CA ASP A 130 25.65 -31.37 20.34
C ASP A 130 25.09 -31.00 18.97
N ARG A 131 25.34 -31.82 17.94
CA ARG A 131 24.79 -31.60 16.58
C ARG A 131 23.26 -31.64 16.55
N LEU A 132 22.64 -32.56 17.29
CA LEU A 132 21.19 -32.66 17.38
C LEU A 132 20.63 -31.47 18.17
N ARG A 133 21.31 -31.06 19.25
CA ARG A 133 20.94 -29.87 20.04
C ARG A 133 21.05 -28.58 19.22
N GLU A 134 22.10 -28.42 18.43
CA GLU A 134 22.28 -27.29 17.50
C GLU A 134 21.17 -27.27 16.47
N THR A 135 20.84 -28.41 15.85
CA THR A 135 19.74 -28.51 14.87
C THR A 135 18.39 -28.13 15.50
N CYS A 136 18.11 -28.58 16.72
CA CYS A 136 16.92 -28.18 17.48
C CYS A 136 16.91 -26.67 17.78
N ALA A 137 18.04 -26.10 18.22
CA ALA A 137 18.16 -24.68 18.53
C ALA A 137 17.97 -23.80 17.29
N GLU A 138 18.51 -24.18 16.14
CA GLU A 138 18.34 -23.48 14.87
C GLU A 138 16.88 -23.46 14.39
N VAL A 139 16.17 -24.58 14.54
CA VAL A 139 14.75 -24.68 14.22
C VAL A 139 13.92 -23.80 15.17
N GLN A 140 14.21 -23.82 16.47
CA GLN A 140 13.53 -22.98 17.47
C GLN A 140 13.77 -21.48 17.24
N ALA A 141 14.99 -21.10 16.85
CA ALA A 141 15.35 -19.71 16.57
C ALA A 141 14.63 -19.15 15.32
N THR A 142 14.17 -20.01 14.40
CA THR A 142 13.58 -19.56 13.13
C THR A 142 12.04 -19.53 13.10
N GLY A 143 11.38 -19.51 14.26
CA GLY A 143 9.91 -19.48 14.38
C GLY A 143 9.19 -18.23 13.82
N GLY A 144 9.85 -17.39 13.02
CA GLY A 144 9.29 -16.13 12.53
C GLY A 144 8.63 -16.24 11.15
N ASN A 145 7.31 -16.16 11.06
CA ASN A 145 6.59 -15.87 9.81
C ASN A 145 6.65 -14.37 9.43
N ASN A 146 7.82 -13.75 9.63
CA ASN A 146 8.03 -12.31 9.45
C ASN A 146 9.14 -12.05 8.44
N TYR A 147 8.76 -11.67 7.21
CA TYR A 147 9.70 -11.34 6.14
C TYR A 147 10.28 -9.92 6.26
N LEU A 148 9.75 -9.08 7.16
CA LEU A 148 10.15 -7.67 7.26
C LEU A 148 11.65 -7.44 7.54
N PRO A 149 12.35 -8.25 8.37
CA PRO A 149 13.80 -8.12 8.51
C PRO A 149 14.57 -8.35 7.20
N LEU A 150 14.02 -9.12 6.27
CA LEU A 150 14.65 -9.40 4.97
C LEU A 150 14.43 -8.28 3.96
N ILE A 151 13.53 -7.33 4.22
CA ILE A 151 13.07 -6.36 3.21
C ILE A 151 14.16 -5.36 2.81
N TRP A 152 15.05 -5.00 3.74
CA TRP A 152 16.03 -3.94 3.54
C TRP A 152 16.95 -4.22 2.35
N LYS A 153 17.38 -5.47 2.20
CA LYS A 153 18.29 -5.84 1.11
C LYS A 153 17.66 -5.67 -0.27
N HIS A 154 16.34 -5.85 -0.38
CA HIS A 154 15.58 -5.66 -1.63
C HIS A 154 15.22 -4.18 -1.86
N PHE A 155 15.18 -3.39 -0.80
CA PHE A 155 14.89 -1.96 -0.83
C PHE A 155 16.11 -1.11 -1.19
N LYS A 156 17.31 -1.45 -0.67
CA LYS A 156 18.53 -0.62 -0.74
C LYS A 156 18.85 -0.11 -2.15
N SER A 157 18.73 -0.95 -3.17
CA SER A 157 19.00 -0.59 -4.57
C SER A 157 18.00 0.40 -5.18
N HIS A 158 16.82 0.53 -4.58
CA HIS A 158 15.73 1.39 -5.03
C HIS A 158 15.54 2.63 -4.15
N ARG A 159 16.29 2.75 -3.05
CA ARG A 159 16.16 3.84 -2.07
C ARG A 159 16.18 5.22 -2.74
N SER A 160 17.21 5.53 -3.52
CA SER A 160 17.37 6.85 -4.18
C SER A 160 16.21 7.18 -5.12
N LEU A 161 15.70 6.19 -5.85
CA LEU A 161 14.55 6.36 -6.73
C LEU A 161 13.29 6.66 -5.92
N LEU A 162 13.03 5.93 -4.82
CA LEU A 162 11.83 6.08 -4.01
C LEU A 162 11.80 7.44 -3.30
N PHE A 163 12.94 7.90 -2.77
CA PHE A 163 13.09 9.25 -2.25
C PHE A 163 12.90 10.30 -3.33
N ARG A 164 13.51 10.15 -4.50
CA ARG A 164 13.30 11.09 -5.61
C ARG A 164 11.82 11.19 -6.00
N LEU A 165 11.10 10.06 -6.03
CA LEU A 165 9.67 10.04 -6.31
C LEU A 165 8.86 10.72 -5.20
N SER A 166 9.18 10.51 -3.93
CA SER A 166 8.46 11.16 -2.82
C SER A 166 8.63 12.68 -2.80
N HIS A 167 9.77 13.20 -3.26
CA HIS A 167 9.97 14.65 -3.42
C HIS A 167 9.25 15.24 -4.65
N LEU A 168 9.07 14.42 -5.71
CA LEU A 168 8.43 14.85 -6.96
C LEU A 168 6.90 14.81 -6.89
N LEU A 169 6.37 13.77 -6.24
CA LEU A 169 4.94 13.60 -6.00
C LEU A 169 4.55 14.56 -4.88
N GLN A 170 3.73 15.57 -5.21
CA GLN A 170 3.16 16.47 -4.21
C GLN A 170 2.06 15.72 -3.45
N LEU A 171 2.44 15.06 -2.36
CA LEU A 171 1.58 14.16 -1.59
C LEU A 171 0.78 14.93 -0.54
N GLU A 172 -0.54 14.71 -0.52
CA GLU A 172 -1.45 15.31 0.47
C GLU A 172 -2.37 14.23 1.05
N PRO A 173 -2.52 14.16 2.38
CA PRO A 173 -3.43 13.21 2.98
C PRO A 173 -4.87 13.62 2.71
N THR A 174 -5.69 12.62 2.40
CA THR A 174 -7.14 12.78 2.30
C THR A 174 -7.81 12.30 3.59
N THR A 175 -7.12 12.22 4.72
CA THR A 175 -7.68 11.85 6.02
C THR A 175 -7.32 12.89 7.08
N GLN A 176 -7.89 12.78 8.28
CA GLN A 176 -7.49 13.61 9.42
C GLN A 176 -6.17 13.12 10.04
N ASP A 177 -5.83 11.86 9.83
CA ASP A 177 -4.59 11.28 10.30
C ASP A 177 -3.41 11.89 9.53
N ARG A 178 -2.44 12.40 10.30
CA ARG A 178 -1.22 13.03 9.78
C ARG A 178 0.04 12.26 10.16
N SER A 179 -0.09 11.13 10.86
CA SER A 179 1.04 10.33 11.35
C SER A 179 1.97 9.91 10.21
N LEU A 180 1.42 9.37 9.10
CA LEU A 180 2.22 8.93 7.97
C LEU A 180 2.93 10.08 7.24
N ILE A 181 2.25 11.22 7.03
CA ILE A 181 2.88 12.36 6.33
C ILE A 181 3.98 13.00 7.18
N GLN A 182 3.80 13.05 8.51
CA GLN A 182 4.83 13.49 9.44
C GLN A 182 6.04 12.53 9.43
N ALA A 183 5.78 11.22 9.44
CA ALA A 183 6.84 10.22 9.32
C ALA A 183 7.57 10.31 7.96
N LEU A 184 6.86 10.63 6.87
CA LEU A 184 7.46 10.88 5.55
C LEU A 184 8.38 12.09 5.55
N GLN A 185 7.95 13.21 6.13
CA GLN A 185 8.77 14.41 6.26
C GLN A 185 10.06 14.11 7.04
N LEU A 186 9.93 13.40 8.16
CA LEU A 186 11.08 13.02 8.98
C LEU A 186 12.09 12.15 8.22
N ILE A 187 11.66 11.14 7.44
CA ILE A 187 12.60 10.35 6.65
C ILE A 187 13.23 11.13 5.49
N GLN A 188 12.54 12.15 4.96
CA GLN A 188 13.07 13.05 3.93
C GLN A 188 14.14 13.99 4.52
N ASP A 189 13.88 14.56 5.69
CA ASP A 189 14.83 15.42 6.40
C ASP A 189 16.08 14.65 6.85
N SER A 190 15.89 13.38 7.23
CA SER A 190 16.97 12.47 7.62
C SER A 190 17.58 11.64 6.47
N GLU A 191 17.26 11.95 5.20
CA GLU A 191 17.69 11.15 4.04
C GLU A 191 19.22 11.00 3.99
N ASN A 192 19.96 12.08 4.28
CA ASN A 192 21.42 12.14 4.21
C ASN A 192 22.13 11.70 5.49
N LEU A 193 21.38 11.34 6.55
CA LEU A 193 22.01 10.78 7.73
C LEU A 193 22.66 9.43 7.39
N HIS A 194 23.82 9.15 7.98
CA HIS A 194 24.50 7.86 7.80
C HIS A 194 24.29 6.90 8.98
N ARG A 195 23.75 7.40 10.10
CA ARG A 195 23.46 6.61 11.30
C ARG A 195 22.31 5.64 11.04
N GLU A 196 22.41 4.45 11.62
CA GLU A 196 21.37 3.42 11.53
C GLU A 196 20.25 3.64 12.55
N TRP A 197 20.61 4.11 13.74
CA TRP A 197 19.69 4.40 14.84
C TRP A 197 19.59 5.90 15.08
N ILE A 198 18.36 6.40 15.17
CA ILE A 198 18.02 7.81 15.41
C ILE A 198 17.24 7.94 16.72
N ASP A 199 17.42 9.08 17.40
CA ASP A 199 16.78 9.37 18.68
C ASP A 199 15.39 10.00 18.52
N GLU A 200 14.92 10.10 17.28
CA GLU A 200 13.64 10.70 16.96
C GLU A 200 12.50 9.73 17.26
N HIS A 201 11.55 10.21 18.05
CA HIS A 201 10.31 9.50 18.32
C HIS A 201 9.31 9.77 17.20
N VAL A 202 9.05 8.76 16.38
CA VAL A 202 8.06 8.83 15.28
C VAL A 202 6.77 8.16 15.72
N ASP A 203 5.63 8.82 15.53
CA ASP A 203 4.34 8.17 15.69
C ASP A 203 4.17 7.08 14.62
N LEU A 204 4.05 5.83 15.05
CA LEU A 204 3.87 4.65 14.21
C LEU A 204 2.45 4.08 14.34
N SER A 205 1.47 4.90 14.72
CA SER A 205 0.05 4.51 14.84
C SER A 205 -0.54 3.92 13.55
N PHE A 206 -0.04 4.35 12.38
CA PHE A 206 -0.39 3.78 11.07
C PHE A 206 0.21 2.38 10.83
N ALA A 207 1.27 2.00 11.54
CA ALA A 207 2.05 0.81 11.29
C ALA A 207 1.56 -0.41 12.10
N SER A 208 1.67 -1.60 11.50
CA SER A 208 1.35 -2.86 12.18
C SER A 208 2.36 -3.16 13.29
N GLU A 209 1.97 -3.92 14.31
CA GLU A 209 2.88 -4.35 15.38
C GLU A 209 4.15 -5.04 14.86
N ARG A 210 4.06 -5.79 13.76
CA ARG A 210 5.22 -6.43 13.12
C ARG A 210 6.25 -5.41 12.62
N TRP A 211 5.77 -4.30 12.06
CA TRP A 211 6.62 -3.19 11.65
C TRP A 211 7.20 -2.46 12.86
N VAL A 212 6.39 -2.18 13.88
CA VAL A 212 6.85 -1.54 15.12
C VAL A 212 7.98 -2.34 15.77
N LYS A 213 7.89 -3.67 15.84
CA LYS A 213 8.94 -4.55 16.37
C LYS A 213 10.24 -4.53 15.56
N VAL A 214 10.18 -4.22 14.27
CA VAL A 214 11.36 -4.16 13.38
C VAL A 214 11.97 -2.76 13.37
N VAL A 215 11.14 -1.72 13.54
CA VAL A 215 11.56 -0.32 13.53
C VAL A 215 12.05 0.12 14.90
N ARG A 216 11.46 -0.38 15.99
CA ARG A 216 11.77 0.06 17.36
C ARG A 216 12.57 -0.98 18.14
N ARG A 217 13.43 -0.48 19.02
CA ARG A 217 14.05 -1.23 20.12
C ARG A 217 13.80 -0.54 21.46
N PRO A 218 14.00 -1.23 22.61
CA PRO A 218 13.93 -0.60 23.92
C PRO A 218 14.89 0.59 24.03
N ALA A 219 14.43 1.69 24.65
CA ALA A 219 15.25 2.89 24.85
C ALA A 219 16.48 2.65 25.74
N SER A 220 16.46 1.59 26.56
CA SER A 220 17.61 1.15 27.36
C SER A 220 18.82 0.73 26.51
N GLU A 221 18.61 0.42 25.22
CA GLU A 221 19.68 -0.01 24.30
C GLU A 221 20.25 1.15 23.45
N GLY A 222 19.86 2.39 23.77
CA GLY A 222 20.25 3.61 23.06
C GLY A 222 19.13 4.14 22.15
N PRO A 223 19.46 4.88 21.06
CA PRO A 223 18.46 5.51 20.20
C PRO A 223 17.43 4.49 19.69
N PRO A 224 16.11 4.72 19.88
CA PRO A 224 15.11 3.66 19.80
C PRO A 224 14.67 3.32 18.38
N THR A 225 14.92 4.18 17.38
CA THR A 225 14.33 4.07 16.05
C THR A 225 15.38 3.65 15.01
N ASN A 226 15.15 2.52 14.34
CA ASN A 226 15.95 2.08 13.21
C ASN A 226 15.52 2.84 11.94
N ARG A 227 16.37 3.75 11.48
CA ARG A 227 16.10 4.60 10.32
C ARG A 227 15.85 3.80 9.05
N ARG A 228 16.65 2.77 8.78
CA ARG A 228 16.55 1.97 7.55
C ARG A 228 15.20 1.30 7.45
N TYR A 229 14.75 0.66 8.52
CA TYR A 229 13.43 0.02 8.54
C TYR A 229 12.30 1.02 8.60
N LEU A 230 12.49 2.19 9.23
CA LEU A 230 11.52 3.28 9.20
C LEU A 230 11.27 3.75 7.77
N GLU A 231 12.32 3.97 6.97
CA GLU A 231 12.19 4.36 5.56
C GLU A 231 11.32 3.38 4.78
N VAL A 232 11.62 2.08 4.88
CA VAL A 232 10.82 1.07 4.18
C VAL A 232 9.39 1.04 4.70
N CYS A 233 9.21 1.09 6.02
CA CYS A 233 7.89 1.13 6.65
C CYS A 233 7.03 2.28 6.08
N VAL A 234 7.54 3.50 6.11
CA VAL A 234 6.84 4.68 5.61
C VAL A 234 6.49 4.52 4.12
N PHE A 235 7.43 4.09 3.28
CA PHE A 235 7.14 3.90 1.86
C PHE A 235 6.15 2.76 1.58
N SER A 236 6.15 1.70 2.40
CA SER A 236 5.16 0.62 2.34
C SER A 236 3.75 1.12 2.61
N TYR A 237 3.58 1.93 3.65
CA TYR A 237 2.29 2.52 3.98
C TYR A 237 1.88 3.62 3.01
N LEU A 238 2.83 4.42 2.50
CA LEU A 238 2.56 5.40 1.46
C LEU A 238 2.01 4.74 0.19
N ALA A 239 2.58 3.61 -0.23
CA ALA A 239 2.05 2.85 -1.36
C ALA A 239 0.66 2.27 -1.09
N SER A 240 0.38 1.89 0.16
CA SER A 240 -0.94 1.40 0.58
C SER A 240 -1.99 2.51 0.56
N GLU A 241 -1.67 3.69 1.11
CA GLU A 241 -2.57 4.83 1.18
C GLU A 241 -2.82 5.46 -0.19
N LEU A 242 -1.82 5.50 -1.07
CA LEU A 242 -2.03 5.89 -2.48
C LEU A 242 -2.99 4.92 -3.19
N ARG A 243 -2.95 3.63 -2.86
CA ARG A 243 -3.84 2.62 -3.47
C ARG A 243 -5.26 2.69 -2.89
N SER A 244 -5.41 2.96 -1.59
CA SER A 244 -6.70 3.14 -0.94
C SER A 244 -7.33 4.50 -1.26
N GLY A 245 -6.54 5.49 -1.64
CA GLY A 245 -6.95 6.88 -1.86
C GLY A 245 -6.94 7.72 -0.58
N ASP A 246 -6.34 7.23 0.50
CA ASP A 246 -6.13 7.96 1.76
C ASP A 246 -4.97 8.97 1.67
N MET A 247 -4.13 8.80 0.64
CA MET A 247 -3.13 9.77 0.18
C MET A 247 -3.42 10.11 -1.28
N CYS A 248 -3.31 11.39 -1.65
CA CYS A 248 -3.49 11.86 -3.02
C CYS A 248 -2.25 12.57 -3.55
N VAL A 249 -2.14 12.67 -4.87
CA VAL A 249 -1.08 13.39 -5.57
C VAL A 249 -1.67 14.63 -6.23
N LEU A 250 -1.14 15.81 -5.88
CA LEU A 250 -1.63 17.05 -6.46
C LEU A 250 -1.35 17.13 -7.97
N GLY A 251 -2.41 17.46 -8.70
CA GLY A 251 -2.38 17.58 -10.17
C GLY A 251 -2.10 16.27 -10.89
N SER A 252 -2.45 15.15 -10.27
CA SER A 252 -2.67 13.86 -10.93
C SER A 252 -4.17 13.71 -11.25
N GLU A 253 -4.56 12.65 -11.96
CA GLU A 253 -5.98 12.36 -12.24
C GLU A 253 -6.43 11.09 -11.51
N SER A 254 -5.72 9.98 -11.68
CA SER A 254 -6.05 8.71 -11.03
C SER A 254 -5.81 8.73 -9.52
N PHE A 255 -4.81 9.50 -9.08
CA PHE A 255 -4.49 9.67 -7.65
C PHE A 255 -4.96 11.04 -7.09
N ALA A 256 -5.91 11.70 -7.75
CA ALA A 256 -6.41 13.00 -7.31
C ALA A 256 -7.22 12.90 -6.02
N ASP A 257 -7.36 14.01 -5.30
CA ASP A 257 -8.30 14.10 -4.17
C ASP A 257 -9.75 13.94 -4.67
N TYR A 258 -10.32 12.76 -4.46
CA TYR A 258 -11.68 12.42 -4.87
C TYR A 258 -12.73 13.34 -4.22
N ARG A 259 -12.43 13.96 -3.07
CA ARG A 259 -13.36 14.85 -2.37
C ARG A 259 -13.68 16.10 -3.17
N LYS A 260 -12.74 16.56 -4.00
CA LYS A 260 -12.95 17.70 -4.90
C LYS A 260 -13.98 17.41 -5.99
N GLN A 261 -14.29 16.14 -6.24
CA GLN A 261 -15.31 15.70 -7.18
C GLN A 261 -16.68 15.52 -6.50
N LEU A 262 -16.75 15.59 -5.16
CA LEU A 262 -18.00 15.47 -4.43
C LEU A 262 -18.77 16.79 -4.39
N LEU A 263 -20.09 16.71 -4.46
CA LEU A 263 -20.96 17.87 -4.29
C LEU A 263 -20.86 18.38 -2.84
N PRO A 264 -20.72 19.70 -2.62
CA PRO A 264 -20.80 20.28 -1.29
C PRO A 264 -22.11 19.89 -0.61
N TRP A 265 -22.06 19.53 0.68
CA TRP A 265 -23.24 19.05 1.43
C TRP A 265 -24.46 19.97 1.33
N LYS A 266 -24.23 21.30 1.28
CA LYS A 266 -25.27 22.31 1.08
C LYS A 266 -26.09 22.06 -0.20
N ASN A 267 -25.43 21.62 -1.27
CA ASN A 267 -26.04 21.36 -2.58
C ASN A 267 -26.65 19.96 -2.70
N VAL A 268 -26.26 19.01 -1.83
CA VAL A 268 -26.86 17.67 -1.78
C VAL A 268 -28.35 17.74 -1.46
N SER A 269 -28.75 18.64 -0.55
CA SER A 269 -30.16 18.84 -0.17
C SER A 269 -31.04 19.36 -1.32
N ILE A 270 -30.44 20.10 -2.25
CA ILE A 270 -31.10 20.69 -3.42
C ILE A 270 -31.33 19.60 -4.49
N VAL A 271 -30.34 18.71 -4.69
CA VAL A 271 -30.44 17.60 -5.66
C VAL A 271 -31.36 16.47 -5.17
N TYR A 272 -31.48 16.26 -3.85
CA TYR A 272 -32.34 15.22 -3.27
C TYR A 272 -33.82 15.58 -3.26
N ARG A 273 -34.20 16.87 -3.22
CA ARG A 273 -35.62 17.29 -3.15
C ARG A 273 -36.45 16.86 -4.38
N PRO A 274 -35.96 16.96 -5.63
CA PRO A 274 -36.70 16.49 -6.80
C PRO A 274 -36.75 14.97 -6.92
N THR A 275 -35.67 14.27 -6.55
CA THR A 275 -35.58 12.80 -6.63
C THR A 275 -36.38 12.12 -5.53
N ALA A 276 -36.41 12.62 -4.30
CA ALA A 276 -37.26 12.06 -3.24
C ALA A 276 -38.76 12.14 -3.59
N LYS A 277 -39.20 13.20 -4.29
CA LYS A 277 -40.57 13.31 -4.83
C LYS A 277 -40.84 12.31 -5.96
N ARG A 278 -39.84 12.04 -6.82
CA ARG A 278 -39.96 11.08 -7.93
C ARG A 278 -39.99 9.61 -7.47
N TRP A 279 -39.43 9.30 -6.31
CA TRP A 279 -39.34 7.95 -5.74
C TRP A 279 -40.28 7.71 -4.55
N GLY A 280 -41.22 8.63 -4.27
CA GLY A 280 -42.23 8.43 -3.21
C GLY A 280 -41.66 8.36 -1.79
N CYS A 281 -40.47 8.92 -1.54
CA CYS A 281 -39.91 8.97 -0.20
C CYS A 281 -40.47 10.18 0.56
N LEU A 282 -41.45 9.94 1.44
CA LEU A 282 -41.91 10.90 2.45
C LEU A 282 -40.75 11.25 3.39
N ALA A 283 -40.11 12.39 3.13
CA ALA A 283 -39.10 12.96 4.03
C ALA A 283 -39.79 13.40 5.34
N ARG A 284 -39.80 12.54 6.36
CA ARG A 284 -40.02 12.99 7.74
C ARG A 284 -38.93 14.00 8.08
N ARG A 285 -39.33 15.20 8.52
CA ARG A 285 -38.43 16.21 9.07
C ARG A 285 -37.73 15.65 10.32
N ARG A 286 -36.59 15.01 10.15
CA ARG A 286 -35.56 14.94 11.19
C ARG A 286 -34.41 15.80 10.71
N SER A 287 -34.01 16.76 11.54
CA SER A 287 -32.82 17.58 11.37
C SER A 287 -31.63 16.70 10.98
N LEU A 288 -31.19 16.81 9.73
CA LEU A 288 -30.01 16.13 9.21
C LEU A 288 -28.76 16.79 9.81
N SER A 289 -28.38 16.34 11.00
CA SER A 289 -27.03 16.55 11.52
C SER A 289 -26.08 15.54 10.85
N PRO A 290 -24.80 15.88 10.61
CA PRO A 290 -23.86 14.93 10.03
C PRO A 290 -23.71 13.72 10.97
N PRO A 291 -23.85 12.47 10.50
CA PRO A 291 -23.54 11.31 11.31
C PRO A 291 -22.04 11.31 11.66
N SER A 292 -21.72 11.26 12.95
CA SER A 292 -20.35 11.33 13.48
C SER A 292 -19.47 10.12 13.16
N ARG A 293 -20.03 9.06 12.57
CA ARG A 293 -19.29 7.91 12.03
C ARG A 293 -19.97 7.39 10.78
N PHE A 294 -19.31 7.56 9.64
CA PHE A 294 -19.63 6.82 8.42
C PHE A 294 -18.41 5.95 8.07
N SER A 295 -18.48 4.66 8.37
CA SER A 295 -17.48 3.70 7.92
C SER A 295 -17.77 3.33 6.46
N TRP A 296 -16.98 3.83 5.53
CA TRP A 296 -16.96 3.30 4.17
C TRP A 296 -16.33 1.90 4.20
N ARG A 297 -17.12 0.83 4.19
CA ARG A 297 -16.63 -0.44 3.64
C ARG A 297 -16.63 -0.29 2.12
N LYS A 298 -15.47 0.04 1.53
CA LYS A 298 -15.29 -0.03 0.07
C LYS A 298 -15.55 -1.47 -0.39
N PRO A 299 -16.29 -1.69 -1.49
CA PRO A 299 -16.40 -3.02 -2.10
C PRO A 299 -15.00 -3.51 -2.50
N ARG A 300 -14.66 -4.73 -2.11
CA ARG A 300 -13.46 -5.41 -2.61
C ARG A 300 -13.62 -5.62 -4.12
N SER A 301 -12.68 -5.05 -4.88
CA SER A 301 -12.19 -5.51 -6.18
C SER A 301 -13.22 -5.83 -7.28
N ILE A 302 -13.48 -4.86 -8.17
CA ILE A 302 -13.76 -5.12 -9.60
C ILE A 302 -13.14 -3.97 -10.41
N TRP A 303 -11.91 -4.16 -10.88
CA TRP A 303 -11.37 -3.42 -12.03
C TRP A 303 -10.48 -4.37 -12.84
N MET A 304 -11.13 -5.13 -13.73
CA MET A 304 -10.60 -5.63 -15.00
C MET A 304 -11.72 -6.44 -15.66
N LYS A 305 -12.38 -5.86 -16.67
CA LYS A 305 -12.81 -6.51 -17.92
C LYS A 305 -13.61 -5.53 -18.81
N ASN A 306 -12.98 -5.22 -19.93
CA ASN A 306 -13.52 -5.01 -21.28
C ASN A 306 -14.58 -3.94 -21.56
N SER A 307 -14.14 -2.99 -22.38
CA SER A 307 -14.89 -2.36 -23.46
C SER A 307 -15.72 -3.37 -24.28
N LEU A 308 -16.85 -2.85 -24.77
CA LEU A 308 -17.75 -3.35 -25.82
C LEU A 308 -18.92 -4.25 -25.37
N LEU A 309 -20.12 -3.67 -25.56
CA LEU A 309 -21.44 -4.29 -25.73
C LEU A 309 -22.06 -5.04 -24.53
N ALA A 310 -22.97 -4.36 -23.82
CA ALA A 310 -24.17 -4.99 -23.27
C ALA A 310 -25.27 -3.94 -23.03
N GLU A 311 -26.31 -4.02 -23.84
CA GLU A 311 -27.58 -3.32 -23.67
C GLU A 311 -28.20 -3.63 -22.30
N VAL A 312 -28.67 -2.57 -21.63
CA VAL A 312 -29.35 -2.67 -20.35
C VAL A 312 -30.85 -2.84 -20.59
N THR A 313 -31.36 -4.07 -20.39
CA THR A 313 -32.77 -4.31 -20.14
C THR A 313 -33.05 -4.16 -18.65
N TYR A 314 -33.59 -3.00 -18.25
CA TYR A 314 -34.13 -2.77 -16.91
C TYR A 314 -35.55 -3.35 -16.84
N ARG A 315 -35.77 -4.46 -16.12
CA ARG A 315 -37.14 -4.87 -15.72
C ARG A 315 -37.17 -5.51 -14.33
N SER A 316 -37.75 -4.75 -13.39
CA SER A 316 -38.56 -5.20 -12.25
C SER A 316 -37.94 -6.14 -11.21
N MET A 317 -37.53 -5.57 -10.07
CA MET A 317 -37.66 -6.24 -8.76
C MET A 317 -38.40 -5.31 -7.78
N LYS A 318 -39.59 -5.76 -7.35
CA LYS A 318 -40.44 -5.16 -6.31
C LYS A 318 -39.79 -5.30 -4.93
N PRO A 319 -40.07 -4.40 -3.97
CA PRO A 319 -39.59 -4.53 -2.59
C PRO A 319 -40.47 -5.48 -1.78
N ALA A 320 -39.86 -6.46 -1.11
CA ALA A 320 -40.50 -7.20 -0.03
C ALA A 320 -40.23 -6.48 1.30
N ASN A 321 -41.29 -5.85 1.84
CA ASN A 321 -41.34 -5.39 3.22
C ASN A 321 -41.31 -6.60 4.16
N ARG A 322 -40.40 -6.62 5.14
CA ARG A 322 -40.65 -7.21 6.46
C ARG A 322 -39.99 -6.37 7.54
N CYS A 323 -40.84 -5.65 8.26
CA CYS A 323 -40.56 -5.13 9.59
C CYS A 323 -40.43 -6.32 10.55
N TYR A 324 -39.41 -6.29 11.42
CA TYR A 324 -39.54 -6.84 12.77
C TYR A 324 -39.08 -5.76 13.73
N ALA A 325 -40.00 -5.39 14.61
CA ALA A 325 -39.75 -4.62 15.81
C ALA A 325 -39.97 -5.60 16.97
N GLU A 326 -38.92 -5.81 17.76
CA GLU A 326 -38.90 -5.84 19.22
C GLU A 326 -37.44 -5.68 19.67
#